data_AF-A0A383VBU2-F1
#
_entry.id   AF-A0A383VBU2-F1
#
_cell.length_a   1.000
_cell.length_b   1.000
_cell.length_c   1.000
_cell.angle_alpha   90.00
_cell.angle_beta   90.00
_cell.angle_gamma   90.00
#
_symmetry.space_group_name_H-M   'P 1'
#
loop_
_entity.id
_entity.type
_entity.pdbx_description
1 polymer ?
#
loop_
_entity_poly.entity_id
_entity_poly.type
_entity_poly.pdbx_seq_one_letter_code
_entity_poly.pdbx_strand_id
1 'polypeptide(L)'
;MRGAELHAKLTLVQQLKTLSKQHEQVLQAFERKVEEKLQEAALQGAGSAGKRMGAPLHAEGPEAKRQRQLAERDNRKKQIWDEIIKIVEKIRKNPKSEAFRMPVDPVKLKIPDYPNIIHFPMDIGTVLRKLRSSPRGYSMPFEVAQDMRQIWINCRTYNGATHPVTGCANVLSENFEKAWGQANIEHKWQVEVKREEREEQVGRVAGWVAGWAVGWVGGWGAGW
;
A
#
# COMPACT_ATOMS: atom_id res chain seq x y z
N MET A 1 8.67 -29.31 -49.30
CA MET A 1 8.55 -28.13 -48.41
C MET A 1 7.26 -28.15 -47.58
N ARG A 2 6.06 -28.37 -48.15
CA ARG A 2 4.77 -28.39 -47.40
C ARG A 2 4.61 -29.46 -46.31
N GLY A 3 5.23 -30.63 -46.45
CA GLY A 3 5.11 -31.74 -45.47
C GLY A 3 5.83 -31.49 -44.14
N ALA A 4 6.99 -30.84 -44.18
CA ALA A 4 7.76 -30.51 -42.97
C ALA A 4 7.06 -29.43 -42.12
N GLU A 5 6.41 -28.48 -42.77
CA GLU A 5 5.65 -27.42 -42.10
C GLU A 5 4.37 -27.95 -41.42
N LEU A 6 3.68 -28.91 -42.05
CA LEU A 6 2.51 -29.57 -41.45
C LEU A 6 2.91 -30.42 -40.23
N HIS A 7 4.03 -31.12 -40.31
CA HIS A 7 4.56 -31.90 -39.19
C HIS A 7 4.90 -30.99 -38.00
N ALA A 8 5.59 -29.88 -38.24
CA ALA A 8 5.92 -28.90 -37.19
C ALA A 8 4.66 -28.33 -36.50
N LYS A 9 3.61 -28.01 -37.27
CA LYS A 9 2.33 -27.52 -36.73
C LYS A 9 1.64 -28.59 -35.87
N LEU A 10 1.65 -29.85 -36.31
CA LEU A 10 1.05 -30.96 -35.56
C LEU A 10 1.78 -31.19 -34.23
N THR A 11 3.12 -31.13 -34.24
CA THR A 11 3.93 -31.24 -33.02
C THR A 11 3.62 -30.12 -32.04
N LEU A 12 3.48 -28.87 -32.51
CA LEU A 12 3.13 -27.73 -31.66
C LEU A 12 1.76 -27.91 -31.00
N VAL A 13 0.76 -28.39 -31.76
CA VAL A 13 -0.58 -28.66 -31.22
C VAL A 13 -0.55 -29.79 -30.19
N GLN A 14 0.25 -30.82 -30.38
CA GLN A 14 0.43 -31.89 -29.39
C GLN A 14 1.11 -31.37 -28.12
N GLN A 15 2.14 -30.52 -28.25
CA GLN A 15 2.80 -29.89 -27.11
C GLN A 15 1.82 -29.01 -26.31
N LEU A 16 0.99 -28.22 -26.98
CA LEU A 16 -0.04 -27.39 -26.33
C LEU A 16 -1.06 -28.24 -25.56
N LYS A 17 -1.52 -29.36 -26.14
CA LYS A 17 -2.43 -30.29 -25.45
C LYS A 17 -1.79 -30.90 -24.22
N THR A 18 -0.53 -31.31 -24.31
CA THR A 18 0.22 -31.85 -23.17
C THR A 18 0.40 -30.80 -22.08
N LEU A 19 0.74 -29.56 -22.45
CA LEU A 19 0.90 -28.46 -21.50
C LEU A 19 -0.42 -28.13 -20.80
N SER A 20 -1.53 -28.11 -21.53
CA SER A 20 -2.87 -27.91 -20.95
C SER A 20 -3.22 -29.01 -19.95
N LYS A 21 -2.90 -30.28 -20.27
CA LYS A 21 -3.13 -31.41 -19.35
C LYS A 21 -2.25 -31.33 -18.11
N GLN A 22 -1.00 -30.89 -18.25
CA GLN A 22 -0.10 -30.68 -17.10
C GLN A 22 -0.60 -29.54 -16.20
N HIS A 23 -1.10 -28.46 -16.79
CA HIS A 23 -1.70 -27.36 -16.04
C HIS A 23 -2.92 -27.83 -15.22
N GLU A 24 -3.81 -28.60 -15.84
CA GLU A 24 -4.97 -29.20 -15.16
C GLU A 24 -4.56 -30.06 -13.95
N GLN A 25 -3.52 -30.89 -14.13
CA GLN A 25 -2.99 -31.73 -13.05
C GLN A 25 -2.39 -30.92 -11.90
N VAL A 26 -1.72 -29.80 -12.20
CA VAL A 26 -1.17 -28.90 -11.18
C VAL A 26 -2.29 -28.21 -10.39
N LEU A 27 -3.37 -27.79 -11.06
CA LEU A 27 -4.53 -27.20 -10.42
C LEU A 27 -5.22 -28.19 -9.48
N GLN A 28 -5.51 -29.41 -9.96
CA GLN A 28 -6.11 -30.47 -9.13
C GLN A 28 -5.23 -30.82 -7.91
N ALA A 29 -3.91 -30.89 -8.11
CA ALA A 29 -2.98 -31.15 -7.02
C ALA A 29 -2.93 -30.00 -5.99
N PHE A 30 -3.09 -28.76 -6.45
CA PHE A 30 -3.17 -27.59 -5.58
C PHE A 30 -4.49 -27.56 -4.80
N GLU A 31 -5.62 -27.80 -5.47
CA GLU A 31 -6.95 -27.88 -4.86
C GLU A 31 -7.00 -28.92 -3.75
N ARG A 32 -6.51 -30.14 -4.01
CA ARG A 32 -6.45 -31.20 -3.00
C ARG A 32 -5.64 -30.77 -1.76
N LYS A 33 -4.51 -30.08 -1.96
CA LYS A 33 -3.69 -29.58 -0.83
C LYS A 33 -4.40 -28.49 -0.03
N VAL A 34 -5.26 -27.70 -0.67
CA VAL A 34 -6.09 -26.72 0.03
C VAL A 34 -7.16 -27.42 0.85
N GLU A 35 -7.83 -28.45 0.30
CA GLU A 35 -8.84 -29.24 1.01
C GLU A 35 -8.26 -30.02 2.20
N GLU A 36 -7.10 -30.66 2.04
CA GLU A 36 -6.38 -31.34 3.12
C GLU A 36 -6.10 -30.37 4.28
N LYS A 37 -5.60 -29.17 3.99
CA LYS A 37 -5.36 -28.14 5.02
C LYS A 37 -6.63 -27.64 5.69
N LEU A 38 -7.75 -27.56 4.97
CA LEU A 38 -9.04 -27.19 5.54
C LEU A 38 -9.57 -28.30 6.47
N GLN A 39 -9.39 -29.56 6.12
CA GLN A 39 -9.75 -30.70 6.97
C GLN A 39 -8.88 -30.81 8.23
N GLU A 40 -7.56 -30.59 8.10
CA GLU A 40 -6.63 -30.53 9.24
C GLU A 40 -7.01 -29.43 10.23
N ALA A 41 -7.38 -28.24 9.72
CA ALA A 41 -7.85 -27.13 10.54
C ALA A 41 -9.18 -27.45 11.26
N ALA A 42 -10.08 -28.21 10.61
CA ALA A 42 -11.34 -28.63 11.22
C ALA A 42 -11.15 -29.65 12.36
N LEU A 43 -10.20 -30.58 12.21
CA LEU A 43 -9.87 -31.58 13.23
C LEU A 43 -9.17 -30.97 14.45
N GLN A 44 -8.34 -29.95 14.27
CA GLN A 44 -7.66 -29.25 15.37
C GLN A 44 -8.60 -28.32 16.18
N GLY A 45 -9.79 -28.00 15.65
CA GLY A 45 -10.82 -27.21 16.34
C GLY A 45 -11.77 -28.02 17.24
N ALA A 46 -11.74 -29.36 17.17
CA ALA A 46 -12.65 -30.25 17.89
C ALA A 46 -12.03 -30.75 19.21
N GLY A 47 -11.74 -29.83 20.13
CA GLY A 47 -11.05 -30.17 21.38
C GLY A 47 -11.37 -29.26 22.57
N SER A 48 -12.65 -28.96 22.81
CA SER A 48 -13.20 -28.66 24.16
C SER A 48 -14.71 -28.36 24.05
N ALA A 49 -15.55 -29.38 24.26
CA ALA A 49 -16.99 -29.21 24.42
C ALA A 49 -17.36 -29.52 25.87
N GLY A 50 -17.48 -28.47 26.69
CA GLY A 50 -17.73 -28.63 28.13
C GLY A 50 -18.06 -27.34 28.88
N LYS A 51 -18.88 -26.42 28.34
CA LYS A 51 -19.69 -25.51 29.16
C LYS A 51 -20.83 -24.87 28.36
N ARG A 52 -22.06 -25.03 28.84
CA ARG A 52 -23.23 -24.27 28.40
C ARG A 52 -22.97 -22.77 28.62
N MET A 53 -22.97 -21.98 27.56
CA MET A 53 -23.27 -20.55 27.60
C MET A 53 -24.11 -20.20 26.36
N GLY A 54 -25.06 -19.27 26.54
CA GLY A 54 -26.19 -19.01 25.66
C GLY A 54 -25.85 -18.79 24.18
N ALA A 55 -26.86 -19.02 23.34
CA ALA A 55 -26.80 -18.74 21.92
C ALA A 55 -26.26 -17.31 21.67
N PRO A 56 -25.24 -17.13 20.82
CA PRO A 56 -24.82 -15.79 20.43
C PRO A 56 -25.96 -15.14 19.64
N LEU A 57 -26.50 -14.07 20.20
CA LEU A 57 -27.36 -13.14 19.49
C LEU A 57 -26.53 -12.53 18.33
N HIS A 58 -26.91 -12.89 17.10
CA HIS A 58 -26.41 -12.42 15.80
C HIS A 58 -24.99 -12.83 15.38
N ALA A 59 -24.87 -13.87 14.55
CA ALA A 59 -23.71 -14.04 13.68
C ALA A 59 -23.67 -12.88 12.66
N GLU A 60 -22.59 -12.10 12.67
CA GLU A 60 -22.38 -10.97 11.77
C GLU A 60 -22.35 -11.43 10.30
N GLY A 61 -23.15 -10.80 9.44
CA GLY A 61 -23.24 -11.16 8.02
C GLY A 61 -21.94 -10.87 7.24
N PRO A 62 -21.68 -11.55 6.10
CA PRO A 62 -20.44 -11.41 5.33
C PRO A 62 -20.11 -9.97 4.90
N GLU A 63 -21.13 -9.17 4.62
CA GLU A 63 -20.98 -7.77 4.19
C GLU A 63 -20.52 -6.87 5.34
N ALA A 64 -21.12 -7.00 6.53
CA ALA A 64 -20.70 -6.25 7.72
C ALA A 64 -19.25 -6.55 8.10
N LYS A 65 -18.86 -7.83 8.00
CA LYS A 65 -17.46 -8.26 8.20
C LYS A 65 -16.51 -7.60 7.20
N ARG A 66 -16.89 -7.49 5.91
CA ARG A 66 -16.07 -6.82 4.88
C ARG A 66 -15.93 -5.33 5.15
N GLN A 67 -17.02 -4.65 5.48
CA GLN A 67 -17.01 -3.21 5.80
C GLN A 67 -16.11 -2.90 7.00
N ARG A 68 -16.19 -3.73 8.05
CA ARG A 68 -15.32 -3.63 9.22
C ARG A 68 -13.83 -3.77 8.84
N GLN A 69 -13.48 -4.74 8.00
CA GLN A 69 -12.10 -4.93 7.55
C GLN A 69 -11.56 -3.73 6.77
N LEU A 70 -12.38 -3.14 5.90
CA LEU A 70 -12.03 -1.91 5.17
C LEU A 70 -11.82 -0.74 6.13
N ALA A 71 -12.73 -0.52 7.09
CA ALA A 71 -12.60 0.52 8.09
C ALA A 71 -11.34 0.34 8.97
N GLU A 72 -11.03 -0.90 9.35
CA GLU A 72 -9.80 -1.22 10.08
C GLU A 72 -8.54 -0.93 9.25
N ARG A 73 -8.55 -1.23 7.94
CA ARG A 73 -7.46 -0.90 7.01
C ARG A 73 -7.26 0.60 6.90
N ASP A 74 -8.35 1.33 6.69
CA ASP A 74 -8.32 2.78 6.56
C ASP A 74 -7.83 3.44 7.85
N ASN A 75 -8.20 2.91 9.01
CA ASN A 75 -7.72 3.38 10.31
C ASN A 75 -6.20 3.14 10.50
N ARG A 76 -5.66 1.99 10.08
CA ARG A 76 -4.20 1.73 10.15
C ARG A 76 -3.42 2.68 9.26
N LYS A 77 -3.85 2.88 8.02
CA LYS A 77 -3.24 3.86 7.11
C LYS A 77 -3.36 5.28 7.70
N LYS A 78 -4.51 5.64 8.26
CA LYS A 78 -4.72 6.94 8.93
C LYS A 78 -3.72 7.16 10.06
N GLN A 79 -3.43 6.16 10.89
CA GLN A 79 -2.45 6.28 11.97
C GLN A 79 -1.04 6.62 11.46
N ILE A 80 -0.61 5.99 10.35
CA ILE A 80 0.68 6.31 9.71
C ILE A 80 0.68 7.76 9.21
N TRP A 81 -0.39 8.20 8.57
CA TRP A 81 -0.53 9.58 8.10
C TRP A 81 -0.54 10.60 9.25
N ASP A 82 -1.22 10.30 10.35
CA ASP A 82 -1.25 11.16 11.54
C ASP A 82 0.15 11.29 12.16
N GLU A 83 0.94 10.22 12.15
CA GLU A 83 2.34 10.23 12.60
C GLU A 83 3.22 11.11 11.69
N ILE A 84 3.07 10.99 10.37
CA ILE A 84 3.75 11.85 9.39
C ILE A 84 3.42 13.33 9.65
N ILE A 85 2.13 13.67 9.83
CA ILE A 85 1.70 15.04 10.13
C ILE A 85 2.36 15.55 11.41
N LYS A 86 2.44 14.71 12.46
CA LYS A 86 3.11 15.08 13.73
C LYS A 86 4.59 15.37 13.52
N ILE A 87 5.29 14.59 12.69
CA ILE A 87 6.71 14.82 12.36
C ILE A 87 6.87 16.16 11.65
N VAL A 88 6.09 16.41 10.59
CA VAL A 88 6.18 17.66 9.81
C VAL A 88 5.82 18.89 10.67
N GLU A 89 4.80 18.78 11.53
CA GLU A 89 4.45 19.84 12.49
C GLU A 89 5.55 20.09 13.52
N LYS A 90 6.24 19.05 13.98
CA LYS A 90 7.40 19.21 14.88
C LYS A 90 8.52 20.00 14.21
N ILE A 91 8.81 19.71 12.95
CA ILE A 91 9.79 20.48 12.16
C ILE A 91 9.31 21.93 11.98
N ARG A 92 8.03 22.14 11.65
CA ARG A 92 7.45 23.48 11.53
C ARG A 92 7.54 24.30 12.81
N LYS A 93 7.33 23.69 13.98
CA LYS A 93 7.38 24.39 15.28
C LYS A 93 8.79 24.74 15.74
N ASN A 94 9.82 24.14 15.17
CA ASN A 94 11.20 24.49 15.49
C ASN A 94 11.47 25.98 15.16
N PRO A 95 12.10 26.77 16.05
CA PRO A 95 12.40 28.17 15.77
C PRO A 95 13.26 28.40 14.51
N LYS A 96 14.14 27.45 14.16
CA LYS A 96 14.97 27.52 12.95
C LYS A 96 14.16 27.39 11.65
N SER A 97 12.89 26.99 11.74
CA SER A 97 12.06 26.73 10.57
C SER A 97 11.49 27.98 9.91
N GLU A 98 11.63 29.16 10.53
CA GLU A 98 10.90 30.39 10.16
C GLU A 98 10.91 30.68 8.65
N ALA A 99 12.09 30.66 8.03
CA ALA A 99 12.28 30.94 6.60
C ALA A 99 11.63 29.89 5.66
N PHE A 100 11.21 28.73 6.17
CA PHE A 100 10.68 27.60 5.40
C PHE A 100 9.19 27.35 5.66
N ARG A 101 8.53 28.17 6.49
CA ARG A 101 7.13 27.98 6.88
C ARG A 101 6.13 28.35 5.78
N MET A 102 6.56 29.18 4.84
CA MET A 102 5.76 29.71 3.73
C MET A 102 6.57 29.64 2.44
N PRO A 103 5.90 29.68 1.27
CA PRO A 103 6.57 29.79 -0.01
C PRO A 103 7.53 31.00 -0.02
N VAL A 104 8.69 30.83 -0.64
CA VAL A 104 9.62 31.94 -0.91
C VAL A 104 8.91 32.95 -1.80
N ASP A 105 8.94 34.22 -1.40
CA ASP A 105 8.43 35.36 -2.17
C ASP A 105 9.62 36.14 -2.76
N PRO A 106 9.94 35.93 -4.06
CA PRO A 106 11.13 36.53 -4.66
C PRO A 106 11.07 38.05 -4.73
N VAL A 107 9.87 38.63 -4.83
CA VAL A 107 9.67 40.09 -4.91
C VAL A 107 9.92 40.71 -3.55
N LYS A 108 9.30 40.16 -2.50
CA LYS A 108 9.46 40.65 -1.13
C LYS A 108 10.91 40.54 -0.64
N LEU A 109 11.61 39.47 -1.03
CA LEU A 109 12.99 39.22 -0.65
C LEU A 109 14.01 39.88 -1.59
N LYS A 110 13.56 40.53 -2.68
CA LYS A 110 14.42 41.19 -3.68
C LYS A 110 15.42 40.24 -4.33
N ILE A 111 14.97 39.04 -4.65
CA ILE A 111 15.74 37.95 -5.29
C ILE A 111 15.09 37.51 -6.62
N PRO A 112 15.06 38.38 -7.65
CA PRO A 112 14.27 38.14 -8.86
C PRO A 112 14.77 36.92 -9.68
N ASP A 113 15.98 36.44 -9.44
CA ASP A 113 16.58 35.27 -10.07
C ASP A 113 16.17 33.93 -9.43
N TYR A 114 15.56 33.94 -8.24
CA TYR A 114 15.11 32.74 -7.54
C TYR A 114 14.30 31.76 -8.40
N PRO A 115 13.25 32.17 -9.15
CA PRO A 115 12.49 31.25 -10.00
C PRO A 115 13.29 30.70 -11.19
N ASN A 116 14.39 31.36 -11.57
CA ASN A 116 15.27 30.88 -12.65
C ASN A 116 16.24 29.79 -12.15
N ILE A 117 16.59 29.83 -10.86
CA ILE A 117 17.53 28.89 -10.23
C ILE A 117 16.78 27.72 -9.59
N ILE A 118 15.64 27.98 -8.95
CA ILE A 118 14.86 26.99 -8.20
C ILE A 118 13.58 26.64 -8.96
N HIS A 119 13.63 25.51 -9.67
CA HIS A 119 12.53 25.04 -10.52
C HIS A 119 11.38 24.36 -9.76
N PHE A 120 11.66 23.80 -8.58
CA PHE A 120 10.67 23.08 -7.76
C PHE A 120 10.57 23.73 -6.38
N PRO A 121 9.99 24.94 -6.27
CA PRO A 121 9.84 25.61 -4.99
C PRO A 121 8.98 24.77 -4.05
N MET A 122 9.38 24.69 -2.78
CA MET A 122 8.67 23.93 -1.75
C MET A 122 8.83 24.61 -0.39
N ASP A 123 7.84 24.44 0.47
CA ASP A 123 7.82 24.95 1.83
C ASP A 123 6.98 24.05 2.75
N ILE A 124 7.19 24.15 4.06
CA ILE A 124 6.53 23.28 5.04
C ILE A 124 5.01 23.52 5.06
N GLY A 125 4.56 24.76 4.82
CA GLY A 125 3.15 25.10 4.74
C GLY A 125 2.44 24.40 3.58
N THR A 126 3.08 24.36 2.42
CA THR A 126 2.61 23.60 1.25
C THR A 126 2.57 22.10 1.51
N VAL A 127 3.61 21.53 2.13
CA VAL A 127 3.62 20.11 2.52
C VAL A 127 2.45 19.78 3.44
N LEU A 128 2.23 20.59 4.49
CA LEU A 128 1.12 20.38 5.41
C LEU A 128 -0.25 20.55 4.77
N ARG A 129 -0.41 21.50 3.84
CA ARG A 129 -1.65 21.69 3.08
C ARG A 129 -1.97 20.46 2.23
N LYS A 130 -0.99 19.93 1.49
CA LYS A 130 -1.13 18.67 0.72
C LYS A 130 -1.42 17.48 1.63
N LEU A 131 -0.78 17.41 2.80
CA LEU A 131 -1.05 16.36 3.78
C LEU A 131 -2.46 16.42 4.33
N ARG A 132 -3.05 17.60 4.53
CA ARG A 132 -4.36 17.77 5.17
C ARG A 132 -5.54 17.85 4.21
N SER A 133 -5.30 17.86 2.90
CA SER A 133 -6.38 17.90 1.92
C SER A 133 -7.23 16.62 1.96
N SER A 134 -8.47 16.73 1.48
CA SER A 134 -9.38 15.62 1.27
C SER A 134 -9.93 15.70 -0.17
N PRO A 135 -9.56 14.78 -1.08
CA PRO A 135 -8.60 13.69 -0.88
C PRO A 135 -7.18 14.20 -0.60
N ARG A 136 -6.35 13.36 0.03
CA ARG A 136 -4.97 13.70 0.39
C ARG A 136 -4.12 13.91 -0.87
N GLY A 137 -3.30 14.96 -0.88
CA GLY A 137 -2.44 15.30 -2.02
C GLY A 137 -1.17 14.45 -2.16
N TYR A 138 -1.07 13.38 -1.38
CA TYR A 138 0.00 12.38 -1.45
C TYR A 138 -0.63 11.00 -1.44
N SER A 139 -0.15 10.15 -2.34
CA SER A 139 -0.53 8.75 -2.46
C SER A 139 0.33 7.86 -1.55
N MET A 140 1.61 8.23 -1.39
CA MET A 140 2.61 7.43 -0.70
C MET A 140 3.39 8.30 0.31
N PRO A 141 3.70 7.78 1.51
CA PRO A 141 4.48 8.51 2.50
C PRO A 141 5.83 9.04 2.02
N PHE A 142 6.50 8.32 1.11
CA PHE A 142 7.83 8.73 0.61
C PHE A 142 7.77 10.07 -0.15
N GLU A 143 6.63 10.40 -0.79
CA GLU A 143 6.43 11.66 -1.51
C GLU A 143 6.50 12.86 -0.55
N VAL A 144 6.03 12.68 0.69
CA VAL A 144 6.15 13.70 1.74
C VAL A 144 7.62 13.91 2.11
N ALA A 145 8.38 12.83 2.27
CA ALA A 145 9.80 12.92 2.57
C ALA A 145 10.58 13.57 1.44
N GLN A 146 10.22 13.30 0.19
CA GLN A 146 10.80 13.98 -0.97
C GLN A 146 10.54 15.49 -0.93
N ASP A 147 9.30 15.92 -0.73
CA ASP A 147 8.99 17.36 -0.68
C ASP A 147 9.68 18.03 0.52
N MET A 148 9.75 17.38 1.68
CA MET A 148 10.51 17.89 2.83
C MET A 148 12.00 18.04 2.51
N ARG A 149 12.61 17.06 1.84
CA ARG A 149 14.02 17.12 1.41
C ARG A 149 14.25 18.19 0.34
N GLN A 150 13.28 18.41 -0.55
CA GLN A 150 13.35 19.43 -1.59
C GLN A 150 13.50 20.84 -1.01
N ILE A 151 12.83 21.14 0.10
CA ILE A 151 12.98 22.42 0.82
C ILE A 151 14.46 22.68 1.14
N TRP A 152 15.15 21.69 1.69
CA TRP A 152 16.54 21.81 2.10
C TRP A 152 17.50 21.87 0.90
N ILE A 153 17.22 21.09 -0.14
CA ILE A 153 17.98 21.11 -1.40
C ILE A 153 17.90 22.48 -2.05
N ASN A 154 16.69 23.06 -2.16
CA ASN A 154 16.50 24.40 -2.71
C ASN A 154 17.26 25.45 -1.91
N CYS A 155 17.18 25.39 -0.58
CA CYS A 155 17.88 26.29 0.31
C CYS A 155 19.39 26.26 0.06
N ARG A 156 20.00 25.06 0.03
CA ARG A 156 21.44 24.90 -0.24
C ARG A 156 21.82 25.37 -1.64
N THR A 157 20.98 25.08 -2.63
CA THR A 157 21.24 25.43 -4.04
C THR A 157 21.27 26.94 -4.24
N TYR A 158 20.28 27.65 -3.69
CA TYR A 158 20.18 29.09 -3.89
C TYR A 158 21.15 29.89 -3.00
N ASN A 159 21.26 29.53 -1.71
CA ASN A 159 21.96 30.36 -0.73
C ASN A 159 23.44 29.98 -0.54
N GLY A 160 23.85 28.77 -0.95
CA GLY A 160 25.19 28.26 -0.71
C GLY A 160 25.43 27.75 0.72
N ALA A 161 26.55 27.05 0.92
CA ALA A 161 26.82 26.27 2.14
C ALA A 161 27.06 27.12 3.39
N THR A 162 27.61 28.33 3.25
CA THR A 162 28.01 29.21 4.36
C THR A 162 26.88 30.14 4.82
N HIS A 163 25.77 30.22 4.09
CA HIS A 163 24.69 31.13 4.44
C HIS A 163 23.97 30.68 5.72
N PRO A 164 23.62 31.59 6.66
CA PRO A 164 22.98 31.22 7.92
C PRO A 164 21.69 30.42 7.76
N VAL A 165 20.87 30.73 6.75
CA VAL A 165 19.63 30.00 6.44
C VAL A 165 19.90 28.54 6.03
N THR A 166 21.04 28.28 5.39
CA THR A 166 21.51 26.92 5.05
C THR A 166 21.89 26.15 6.31
N GLY A 167 22.52 26.82 7.27
CA GLY A 167 22.75 26.25 8.61
C GLY A 167 21.45 25.83 9.31
N CYS A 168 20.39 26.64 9.21
CA CYS A 168 19.06 26.27 9.70
C CYS A 168 18.49 25.07 8.94
N ALA A 169 18.58 25.04 7.60
CA ALA A 169 18.12 23.91 6.80
C ALA A 169 18.81 22.60 7.16
N ASN A 170 20.12 22.61 7.42
CA ASN A 170 20.87 21.41 7.79
C ASN A 170 20.39 20.83 9.13
N VAL A 171 20.22 21.68 10.15
CA VAL A 171 19.68 21.24 11.45
C VAL A 171 18.25 20.69 11.34
N LEU A 172 17.40 21.31 10.52
CA LEU A 172 16.04 20.82 10.31
C LEU A 172 16.00 19.52 9.51
N SER A 173 16.89 19.39 8.51
CA SER A 173 17.07 18.16 7.73
C SER A 173 17.46 17.00 8.63
N GLU A 174 18.46 17.17 9.49
CA GLU A 174 18.88 16.13 10.44
C GLU A 174 17.77 15.75 11.43
N ASN A 175 17.07 16.74 11.97
CA ASN A 175 15.93 16.50 12.86
C ASN A 175 14.79 15.75 12.15
N PHE A 176 14.54 16.07 10.88
CA PHE A 176 13.55 15.39 10.06
C PHE A 176 13.94 13.94 9.82
N GLU A 177 15.13 13.67 9.29
CA GLU A 177 15.58 12.30 9.00
C GLU A 177 15.60 11.44 10.28
N LYS A 178 16.04 12.01 11.41
CA LYS A 178 16.01 11.31 12.71
C LYS A 178 14.58 10.95 13.12
N ALA A 179 13.66 11.91 13.09
CA ALA A 179 12.27 11.67 13.48
C ALA A 179 11.58 10.68 12.53
N TRP A 180 11.86 10.81 11.24
CA TRP A 180 11.30 9.97 10.19
C TRP A 180 11.78 8.52 10.31
N GLY A 181 13.10 8.31 10.48
CA GLY A 181 13.69 6.99 10.70
C GLY A 181 13.24 6.35 12.00
N GLN A 182 13.16 7.11 13.10
CA GLN A 182 12.65 6.61 14.39
C GLN A 182 11.20 6.15 14.32
N ALA A 183 10.37 6.85 13.55
CA ALA A 183 8.97 6.48 13.33
C ALA A 183 8.83 5.26 12.40
N ASN A 184 9.88 4.88 11.67
CA ASN A 184 9.93 3.74 10.76
C ASN A 184 8.78 3.77 9.72
N ILE A 185 8.50 4.96 9.18
CA ILE A 185 7.32 5.25 8.35
C ILE A 185 7.27 4.35 7.11
N GLU A 186 8.38 4.23 6.38
CA GLU A 186 8.44 3.39 5.18
C GLU A 186 8.11 1.95 5.50
N HIS A 187 8.72 1.38 6.54
CA HIS A 187 8.46 -0.01 6.91
C HIS A 187 7.00 -0.23 7.28
N LYS A 188 6.43 0.64 8.12
CA LYS A 188 5.00 0.58 8.50
C LYS A 188 4.11 0.62 7.25
N TRP A 189 4.42 1.50 6.31
CA TRP A 189 3.66 1.60 5.06
C TRP A 189 3.79 0.34 4.19
N GLN A 190 5.00 -0.20 4.04
CA GLN A 190 5.24 -1.43 3.28
C GLN A 190 4.53 -2.65 3.88
N VAL A 191 4.45 -2.72 5.22
CA VAL A 191 3.68 -3.76 5.91
C VAL A 191 2.19 -3.65 5.57
N GLU A 192 1.64 -2.43 5.56
CA GLU A 192 0.23 -2.22 5.20
C GLU A 192 -0.06 -2.51 3.73
N VAL A 193 0.83 -2.14 2.80
CA VAL A 193 0.68 -2.48 1.37
C VAL A 193 0.67 -4.00 1.18
N LYS A 194 1.64 -4.73 1.75
CA LYS A 194 1.67 -6.20 1.69
C LYS A 194 0.47 -6.86 2.37
N ARG A 195 -0.13 -6.20 3.37
CA ARG A 195 -1.32 -6.70 4.04
C ARG A 195 -2.54 -6.53 3.14
N GLU A 196 -2.70 -5.37 2.53
CA GLU A 196 -3.76 -5.09 1.55
C GLU A 196 -3.69 -6.06 0.36
N GLU A 197 -2.51 -6.27 -0.22
CA GLU A 197 -2.31 -7.24 -1.30
C GLU A 197 -2.72 -8.67 -0.89
N ARG A 198 -2.40 -9.08 0.35
CA ARG A 198 -2.80 -10.38 0.89
C ARG A 198 -4.32 -10.46 1.12
N GLU A 199 -4.93 -9.41 1.66
CA GLU A 199 -6.38 -9.33 1.87
C GLU A 199 -7.13 -9.39 0.52
N GLU A 200 -6.62 -8.71 -0.51
CA GLU A 200 -7.14 -8.77 -1.87
C GLU A 200 -6.92 -10.13 -2.54
N GLN A 201 -5.76 -10.76 -2.33
CA GLN A 201 -5.49 -12.10 -2.83
C GLN A 201 -6.39 -13.15 -2.18
N VAL A 202 -6.57 -13.10 -0.86
CA VAL A 202 -7.52 -13.96 -0.14
C VAL A 202 -8.95 -13.67 -0.62
N GLY A 203 -9.33 -12.42 -0.82
CA GLY A 203 -10.63 -12.04 -1.38
C GLY A 203 -10.86 -12.60 -2.78
N ARG A 204 -9.85 -12.58 -3.65
CA ARG A 204 -9.90 -13.18 -4.99
C ARG A 204 -10.04 -14.70 -4.93
N VAL A 205 -9.23 -15.39 -4.10
CA VAL A 205 -9.31 -16.85 -3.94
C VAL A 205 -10.65 -17.26 -3.34
N ALA A 206 -11.12 -16.57 -2.28
CA ALA A 206 -12.43 -16.83 -1.68
C ALA A 206 -13.58 -16.57 -2.66
N GLY A 207 -13.49 -15.51 -3.47
CA GLY A 207 -14.46 -15.22 -4.52
C GLY A 207 -14.47 -16.29 -5.61
N TRP A 208 -13.29 -16.81 -6.00
CA TRP A 208 -13.16 -17.91 -6.93
C TRP A 208 -13.77 -19.22 -6.38
N VAL A 209 -13.46 -19.59 -5.13
CA VAL A 209 -14.04 -20.77 -4.46
C VAL A 209 -15.57 -20.65 -4.32
N ALA A 210 -16.07 -19.49 -3.91
CA ALA A 210 -17.52 -19.26 -3.80
C ALA A 210 -18.20 -19.31 -5.17
N GLY A 211 -17.59 -18.76 -6.21
CA GLY A 211 -18.08 -18.85 -7.59
C GLY A 211 -18.14 -20.29 -8.11
N TRP A 212 -17.17 -21.13 -7.74
CA TRP A 212 -17.16 -22.57 -8.04
C TRP A 212 -18.24 -23.33 -7.29
N ALA A 213 -18.42 -23.08 -5.98
CA ALA A 213 -19.45 -23.76 -5.17
C ALA A 213 -20.88 -23.44 -5.65
N VAL A 214 -21.14 -22.22 -6.11
CA VAL A 214 -22.43 -21.82 -6.69
C VAL A 214 -22.65 -22.50 -8.06
N GLY A 215 -21.59 -22.85 -8.79
CA GLY A 215 -21.66 -23.54 -10.07
C GLY A 215 -21.96 -25.04 -10.00
N TRP A 216 -21.80 -25.69 -8.84
CA TRP A 216 -21.90 -27.15 -8.71
C TRP A 216 -23.22 -27.67 -8.10
N VAL A 217 -24.08 -26.78 -7.58
CA VAL A 217 -25.42 -27.17 -7.05
C VAL A 217 -26.53 -27.07 -8.12
N GLY A 218 -26.19 -26.69 -9.37
CA GLY A 218 -27.16 -26.25 -10.39
C GLY A 218 -27.31 -27.10 -11.67
N GLY A 219 -26.78 -28.31 -11.73
CA GLY A 219 -27.00 -29.22 -12.86
C GLY A 219 -26.13 -30.44 -12.64
N TRP A 220 -26.67 -31.64 -12.44
CA TRP A 220 -27.53 -32.36 -13.37
C TRP A 220 -28.77 -32.93 -12.68
N GLY A 221 -29.94 -32.61 -13.22
CA GLY A 221 -31.21 -33.13 -12.75
C GLY A 221 -32.35 -32.75 -13.69
N ALA A 222 -32.28 -33.18 -14.96
CA ALA A 222 -33.45 -33.41 -15.81
C ALA A 222 -33.05 -33.97 -17.19
N GLY A 223 -33.44 -35.21 -17.46
CA GLY A 223 -34.32 -35.51 -18.60
C GLY A 223 -33.71 -35.86 -19.96
N TRP A 224 -33.83 -37.15 -20.28
CA TRP A 224 -33.86 -37.85 -21.58
C TRP A 224 -32.52 -38.22 -22.23
#